data_AF-A0A7C9A5T3-F1
#
_entry.id   AF-A0A7C9A5T3-F1
#
_cell.length_a   1.000
_cell.length_b   1.000
_cell.length_c   1.000
_cell.angle_alpha   90.00
_cell.angle_beta   90.00
_cell.angle_gamma   90.00
#
_symmetry.space_group_name_H-M   'P 1'
#
loop_
_entity.id
_entity.type
_entity.pdbx_description
1 polymer ?
#
loop_
_entity_poly.entity_id
_entity_poly.type
_entity_poly.pdbx_seq_one_letter_code
_entity_poly.pdbx_strand_id
1 'polypeptide(L)'
;ETAGIFDIKWNPVQDGATPLLAQADADGSVRIHGVECSGGSTLADTKLEESSFINISSAMCLCLDWNPSATSLAVGLSDGSVSIASLAESQLSVEQQWKAHEFELWAVSFDIHQP
;
A
#
# COMPACT_ATOMS: atom_id res chain seq x y z
N GLU A 1 21.17 -0.31 3.10
CA GLU A 1 20.47 -1.56 3.45
C GLU A 1 19.03 -1.38 3.04
N THR A 2 18.38 -2.38 2.43
CA THR A 2 17.00 -2.28 1.94
C THR A 2 16.09 -3.03 2.92
N ALA A 3 14.98 -2.41 3.32
CA ALA A 3 14.01 -3.05 4.20
C ALA A 3 13.42 -4.32 3.55
N GLY A 4 13.03 -5.28 4.38
CA GLY A 4 12.24 -6.42 3.90
C GLY A 4 10.85 -5.97 3.48
N ILE A 5 10.33 -6.58 2.40
CA ILE A 5 8.96 -6.36 1.91
C ILE A 5 8.09 -7.50 2.43
N PHE A 6 7.00 -7.18 3.13
CA PHE A 6 6.11 -8.20 3.70
C PHE A 6 4.85 -8.43 2.88
N ASP A 7 4.32 -7.40 2.23
CA ASP A 7 3.12 -7.51 1.40
C ASP A 7 3.14 -6.52 0.23
N ILE A 8 2.51 -6.90 -0.87
CA ILE A 8 2.32 -6.07 -2.06
C ILE A 8 0.93 -6.30 -2.65
N LYS A 9 0.22 -5.22 -3.01
CA LYS A 9 -1.09 -5.32 -3.68
C LYS A 9 -1.28 -4.28 -4.76
N TRP A 10 -1.75 -4.76 -5.91
CA TRP A 10 -2.23 -3.92 -7.01
C TRP A 10 -3.54 -3.23 -6.61
N ASN A 11 -3.68 -1.98 -7.03
CA ASN A 11 -4.93 -1.24 -6.83
C ASN A 11 -6.07 -1.83 -7.69
N PRO A 12 -7.33 -1.77 -7.21
CA PRO A 12 -8.47 -2.39 -7.91
C PRO A 12 -9.02 -1.59 -9.11
N VAL A 13 -8.67 -0.31 -9.26
CA VAL A 13 -9.27 0.56 -10.30
C VAL A 13 -8.59 0.35 -11.65
N GLN A 14 -9.39 0.00 -12.68
CA GLN A 14 -8.91 -0.41 -14.02
C GLN A 14 -9.37 0.46 -15.21
N ASP A 15 -10.03 1.61 -15.01
CA ASP A 15 -10.42 2.46 -16.14
C ASP A 15 -9.47 3.64 -16.36
N GLY A 16 -8.63 3.54 -17.40
CA GLY A 16 -7.83 4.64 -17.96
C GLY A 16 -6.67 5.16 -17.08
N ALA A 17 -6.60 4.77 -15.82
CA ALA A 17 -5.53 5.14 -14.89
C ALA A 17 -4.33 4.18 -14.97
N THR A 18 -3.14 4.71 -14.67
CA THR A 18 -1.92 3.89 -14.53
C THR A 18 -2.07 2.93 -13.34
N PRO A 19 -1.80 1.62 -13.51
CA PRO A 19 -1.82 0.66 -12.40
C PRO A 19 -0.84 1.07 -11.30
N LEU A 20 -1.28 0.95 -10.06
CA LEU A 20 -0.49 1.26 -8.86
C LEU A 20 -0.26 0.00 -8.03
N LEU A 21 0.95 -0.17 -7.52
CA LEU A 21 1.34 -1.24 -6.60
C LEU A 21 1.68 -0.64 -5.24
N ALA A 22 0.90 -0.99 -4.22
CA ALA A 22 1.25 -0.69 -2.83
C ALA A 22 2.20 -1.75 -2.28
N GLN A 23 3.13 -1.32 -1.43
CA GLN A 23 4.15 -2.14 -0.79
C GLN A 23 4.23 -1.81 0.71
N ALA A 24 4.23 -2.84 1.57
CA ALA A 24 4.42 -2.75 3.01
C ALA A 24 5.81 -3.25 3.43
N ASP A 25 6.54 -2.41 4.16
CA ASP A 25 7.94 -2.68 4.52
C ASP A 25 8.18 -2.90 6.01
N ALA A 26 9.25 -3.62 6.31
CA ALA A 26 9.75 -3.90 7.65
C ALA A 26 10.24 -2.66 8.40
N ASP A 27 10.48 -1.54 7.70
CA ASP A 27 10.85 -0.26 8.33
C ASP A 27 9.62 0.55 8.80
N GLY A 28 8.41 -0.02 8.66
CA GLY A 28 7.16 0.63 9.04
C GLY A 28 6.65 1.64 8.02
N SER A 29 7.18 1.59 6.80
CA SER A 29 6.76 2.45 5.70
C SER A 29 5.87 1.72 4.69
N VAL A 30 5.06 2.52 3.99
CA VAL A 30 4.28 2.10 2.83
C VAL A 30 4.71 2.91 1.62
N ARG A 31 4.87 2.23 0.48
CA ARG A 31 5.30 2.82 -0.80
C ARG A 31 4.29 2.52 -1.89
N ILE A 32 4.08 3.48 -2.79
CA ILE A 32 3.24 3.32 -3.99
C ILE A 32 4.14 3.38 -5.22
N HIS A 33 4.03 2.38 -6.07
CA HIS A 33 4.74 2.31 -7.34
C HIS A 33 3.77 2.42 -8.50
N GLY A 34 4.12 3.22 -9.51
CA GLY A 34 3.40 3.29 -10.78
C GLY A 34 4.11 2.49 -11.87
N VAL A 35 3.35 1.93 -12.80
CA VAL A 35 3.90 1.28 -13.99
C VAL A 35 4.25 2.34 -15.04
N GLU A 36 5.54 2.48 -15.36
CA GLU A 36 6.00 3.32 -16.47
C GLU A 36 6.33 2.44 -17.68
N CYS A 37 5.77 2.78 -18.84
CA CYS A 37 6.02 2.08 -20.09
C CYS A 37 6.70 3.03 -21.08
N SER A 38 7.99 2.81 -21.33
CA SER A 38 8.79 3.64 -22.23
C SER A 38 8.55 3.28 -23.71
N GLY A 39 7.31 3.42 -24.18
CA GLY A 39 6.93 3.46 -25.61
C GLY A 39 7.24 2.23 -26.50
N GLY A 40 8.03 1.26 -26.03
CA GLY A 40 8.33 0.01 -26.71
C GLY A 40 7.30 -1.08 -26.38
N SER A 41 6.90 -1.88 -27.36
CA SER A 41 5.86 -2.91 -27.22
C SER A 41 6.34 -4.16 -26.47
N THR A 42 7.40 -4.08 -25.68
CA THR A 42 8.02 -5.23 -25.01
C THR A 42 7.95 -5.08 -23.50
N LEU A 43 7.78 -6.21 -22.79
CA LEU A 43 7.84 -6.25 -21.33
C LEU A 43 9.18 -5.74 -20.76
N ALA A 44 10.24 -5.71 -21.59
CA ALA A 44 11.55 -5.21 -21.20
C ALA A 44 11.58 -3.69 -20.96
N ASP A 45 10.60 -2.96 -21.50
CA ASP A 45 10.51 -1.49 -21.38
C ASP A 45 9.53 -1.05 -20.28
N THR A 46 9.05 -2.00 -19.47
CA THR A 46 8.12 -1.75 -18.37
C THR A 46 8.87 -1.79 -17.04
N LYS A 47 8.77 -0.71 -16.26
CA LYS A 47 9.39 -0.60 -14.93
C LYS A 47 8.38 -0.10 -13.89
N LEU A 48 8.61 -0.48 -12.65
CA LEU A 48 7.91 0.07 -11.50
C LEU A 48 8.75 1.21 -10.93
N GLU A 49 8.17 2.40 -10.89
CA GLU A 49 8.79 3.59 -10.33
C GLU A 49 8.05 3.98 -9.05
N GLU A 50 8.79 4.28 -7.99
CA GLU A 50 8.21 4.81 -6.75
C GLU A 50 7.60 6.19 -7.04
N SER A 51 6.32 6.33 -6.74
CA SER A 51 5.53 7.54 -6.96
C SER A 51 5.20 8.27 -5.65
N SER A 52 5.15 7.55 -4.53
CA SER A 52 4.80 8.08 -3.21
C SER A 52 5.30 7.14 -2.11
N PHE A 53 5.58 7.69 -0.93
CA PHE A 53 5.85 6.89 0.26
C PHE A 53 5.41 7.61 1.53
N ILE A 54 5.19 6.85 2.60
CA ILE A 54 4.95 7.37 3.95
C ILE A 54 5.55 6.44 4.99
N ASN A 55 6.10 6.98 6.07
CA ASN A 55 6.41 6.21 7.28
C ASN A 55 5.18 6.24 8.20
N ILE A 56 4.55 5.09 8.42
CA ILE A 56 3.33 4.98 9.22
C ILE A 56 3.67 4.84 10.70
N SER A 57 4.66 4.01 11.02
CA SER A 57 5.00 3.64 12.39
C SER A 57 6.46 3.22 12.50
N SER A 58 6.96 3.12 13.73
CA SER A 58 8.19 2.40 14.03
C SER A 58 8.00 0.87 14.05
N ALA A 59 6.75 0.40 14.10
CA ALA A 59 6.39 -1.01 13.96
C ALA A 59 6.40 -1.41 12.48
N MET A 60 6.64 -2.70 12.19
CA MET A 60 6.67 -3.22 10.82
C MET A 60 5.28 -3.14 10.18
N CYS A 61 5.21 -2.79 8.89
CA CYS A 61 3.99 -2.95 8.10
C CYS A 61 3.95 -4.39 7.56
N LEU A 62 2.97 -5.20 7.98
CA LEU A 62 2.94 -6.64 7.71
C LEU A 62 2.01 -7.03 6.58
N CYS A 63 0.90 -6.32 6.43
CA CYS A 63 -0.11 -6.58 5.41
C CYS A 63 -0.80 -5.27 5.03
N LEU A 64 -1.29 -5.19 3.80
CA LEU A 64 -2.07 -4.04 3.34
C LEU A 64 -3.24 -4.46 2.44
N ASP A 65 -4.24 -3.58 2.34
CA ASP A 65 -5.34 -3.75 1.40
C ASP A 65 -5.83 -2.41 0.88
N TRP A 66 -6.19 -2.38 -0.40
CA TRP A 66 -6.82 -1.21 -1.00
C TRP A 66 -8.30 -1.21 -0.69
N ASN A 67 -8.84 -0.03 -0.43
CA ASN A 67 -10.29 0.12 -0.46
C ASN A 67 -10.80 -0.03 -1.91
N PRO A 68 -12.09 -0.34 -2.12
CA PRO A 68 -12.65 -0.58 -3.45
C PRO A 68 -12.49 0.60 -4.43
N SER A 69 -12.43 1.84 -3.94
CA SER A 69 -12.21 3.02 -4.78
C SER A 69 -10.74 3.32 -5.09
N ALA A 70 -9.80 2.52 -4.59
CA ALA A 70 -8.34 2.75 -4.70
C ALA A 70 -7.87 4.12 -4.20
N THR A 71 -8.56 4.70 -3.23
CA THR A 71 -8.23 6.01 -2.63
C THR A 71 -7.57 5.88 -1.26
N SER A 72 -7.68 4.71 -0.62
CA SER A 72 -7.13 4.49 0.71
C SER A 72 -6.60 3.07 0.86
N LEU A 73 -5.64 2.92 1.77
CA LEU A 73 -5.03 1.67 2.18
C LEU A 73 -5.32 1.41 3.65
N ALA A 74 -5.66 0.17 3.99
CA ALA A 74 -5.59 -0.33 5.34
C ALA A 74 -4.26 -1.06 5.51
N VAL A 75 -3.59 -0.86 6.65
CA VAL A 75 -2.26 -1.42 6.92
C VAL A 75 -2.27 -2.06 8.31
N GLY A 76 -1.93 -3.35 8.37
CA GLY A 76 -1.75 -4.08 9.62
C GLY A 76 -0.30 -3.99 10.10
N LEU A 77 -0.12 -3.60 11.36
CA LEU A 77 1.20 -3.42 11.96
C LEU A 77 1.60 -4.57 12.90
N SER A 78 2.91 -4.75 13.09
CA SER A 78 3.45 -5.78 14.00
C SER A 78 3.16 -5.51 15.48
N ASP A 79 2.81 -4.28 15.84
CA ASP A 79 2.34 -3.95 17.18
C ASP A 79 0.84 -4.21 17.37
N GLY A 80 0.15 -4.76 16.37
CA GLY A 80 -1.29 -5.06 16.43
C GLY A 80 -2.20 -3.87 16.17
N SER A 81 -1.66 -2.74 15.73
CA SER A 81 -2.44 -1.57 15.29
C SER A 81 -2.81 -1.65 13.81
N VAL A 82 -3.99 -1.13 13.47
CA VAL A 82 -4.39 -0.86 12.08
C VAL A 82 -4.19 0.63 11.80
N SER A 83 -3.68 0.95 10.62
CA SER A 83 -3.61 2.31 10.10
C SER A 83 -4.39 2.42 8.80
N ILE A 84 -5.11 3.53 8.62
CA ILE A 84 -5.76 3.90 7.36
C ILE A 84 -4.96 5.06 6.77
N ALA A 85 -4.42 4.87 5.57
CA ALA A 85 -3.69 5.89 4.83
C ALA A 85 -4.46 6.23 3.55
N SER A 86 -4.75 7.51 3.33
CA SER A 86 -5.33 8.00 2.08
C SER A 86 -4.26 8.30 1.04
N LEU A 87 -4.58 8.07 -0.23
CA LEU A 87 -3.81 8.47 -1.38
C LEU A 87 -4.58 9.57 -2.14
N ALA A 88 -4.10 10.80 -2.07
CA ALA A 88 -4.65 11.93 -2.81
C ALA A 88 -3.53 12.61 -3.60
N GLU A 89 -3.73 12.86 -4.89
CA GLU A 89 -2.76 13.56 -5.76
C GLU A 89 -1.34 12.95 -5.70
N SER A 90 -1.25 11.61 -5.62
CA SER A 90 0.03 10.87 -5.46
C SER A 90 0.76 11.13 -4.13
N GLN A 91 0.06 11.62 -3.11
CA GLN A 91 0.57 11.78 -1.76
C GLN A 91 -0.17 10.90 -0.78
N LEU A 92 0.59 10.15 0.02
CA LEU A 92 0.08 9.37 1.11
C LEU A 92 -0.02 10.21 2.39
N SER A 93 -1.10 10.02 3.15
CA SER A 93 -1.26 10.58 4.49
C SER A 93 -2.01 9.62 5.41
N VAL A 94 -1.56 9.46 6.65
CA VAL A 94 -2.29 8.68 7.67
C VAL A 94 -3.52 9.48 8.11
N GLU A 95 -4.71 8.87 7.95
CA GLU A 95 -5.98 9.45 8.41
C GLU A 95 -6.32 8.97 9.82
N GLN A 96 -6.14 7.67 10.09
CA GLN A 96 -6.53 7.04 11.34
C GLN A 96 -5.53 5.95 11.70
N GLN A 97 -5.32 5.75 13.00
CA GLN A 97 -4.58 4.62 13.52
C GLN A 97 -5.12 4.24 14.88
N TRP A 98 -5.34 2.94 15.11
CA TRP A 98 -5.82 2.43 16.38
C TRP A 98 -5.28 1.04 16.66
N LYS A 99 -5.20 0.71 17.96
CA LYS A 99 -4.86 -0.63 18.43
C LYS A 99 -6.05 -1.57 18.18
N ALA A 100 -5.88 -2.59 17.34
CA ALA A 100 -6.92 -3.56 17.05
C ALA A 100 -6.74 -4.85 17.86
N HIS A 101 -5.49 -5.29 18.03
CA HIS A 101 -5.13 -6.51 18.77
C HIS A 101 -3.84 -6.32 19.58
N GLU A 102 -3.62 -7.21 20.56
CA GLU A 102 -2.41 -7.22 21.38
C GLU A 102 -1.21 -7.93 20.71
N PHE A 103 -1.40 -8.45 19.50
CA PHE A 103 -0.41 -9.22 18.73
C PHE A 103 -0.34 -8.72 17.28
N GLU A 104 0.66 -9.21 16.55
CA GLU A 104 0.88 -8.91 15.13
C GLU A 104 -0.37 -9.13 14.27
N LEU A 105 -0.65 -8.16 13.40
CA LEU A 105 -1.72 -8.24 12.41
C LEU A 105 -1.21 -8.87 11.12
N TRP A 106 -1.60 -10.12 10.90
CA TRP A 106 -1.18 -10.91 9.73
C TRP A 106 -2.06 -10.70 8.48
N ALA A 107 -3.25 -10.12 8.65
CA ALA A 107 -4.15 -9.81 7.55
C ALA A 107 -5.03 -8.61 7.89
N VAL A 108 -5.29 -7.79 6.89
CA VAL A 108 -6.29 -6.71 6.90
C VAL A 108 -7.00 -6.72 5.56
N SER A 109 -8.28 -6.38 5.54
CA SER A 109 -9.02 -6.24 4.29
C SER A 109 -10.21 -5.30 4.46
N PHE A 110 -10.54 -4.58 3.39
CA PHE A 110 -11.81 -3.87 3.29
C PHE A 110 -12.93 -4.84 2.94
N ASP A 111 -14.12 -4.61 3.51
CA ASP A 111 -15.30 -5.37 3.11
C ASP A 111 -15.73 -4.93 1.70
N ILE A 112 -15.50 -5.80 0.71
CA ILE A 112 -15.88 -5.55 -0.68
C ILE A 112 -17.38 -5.70 -0.93
N HIS A 113 -18.11 -6.35 -0.02
CA HIS A 113 -19.54 -6.54 -0.12
C HIS A 113 -20.33 -5.40 0.53
N GLN A 114 -19.72 -4.68 1.47
CA GLN A 114 -20.23 -3.44 2.07
C GLN A 114 -19.16 -2.33 2.05
N PRO A 115 -18.89 -1.76 0.87
CA PRO A 115 -17.83 -0.77 0.66
C PRO A 115 -18.11 0.59 1.31
#